data_AF-A0A2N1IME3-F1
#
_entry.id   AF-A0A2N1IME3-F1
#
_cell.length_a   1.000
_cell.length_b   1.000
_cell.length_c   1.000
_cell.angle_alpha   90.00
_cell.angle_beta   90.00
_cell.angle_gamma   90.00
#
_symmetry.space_group_name_H-M   'P 1'
#
loop_
_entity.id
_entity.type
_entity.pdbx_description
1 polymer ?
#
loop_
_entity_poly.entity_id
_entity_poly.type
_entity_poly.pdbx_seq_one_letter_code
_entity_poly.pdbx_strand_id
1 'polypeptide(L)'
;MKGLDWRLTCLALLLGFALGGRGAWLWQANTYDKQLAEQAANYGRQLSAKDRDHGREREQAAAAALDQLAEQQNARRDLEGRLQEQNQTHWKEMANAKKTQDRLRDQLATADVRLSVLIDAGAFAAQSCDGGGRETAGTGSLVHGAVRADLDPAHAQRIIGITDEGDRGLIALQACQAYVRLLNR
;
A
#
# COMPACT_ATOMS: atom_id res chain seq x y z
N MET A 1 -95.75 58.61 -15.43
CA MET A 1 -95.53 57.16 -15.26
C MET A 1 -94.59 56.56 -16.33
N LYS A 2 -94.66 56.95 -17.61
CA LYS A 2 -93.81 56.42 -18.70
C LYS A 2 -92.28 56.49 -18.53
N GLY A 3 -91.76 57.47 -17.78
CA GLY A 3 -90.30 57.62 -17.57
C GLY A 3 -89.71 56.63 -16.55
N LEU A 4 -90.51 56.05 -15.67
CA LEU A 4 -90.05 55.07 -14.69
C LEU A 4 -89.87 53.69 -15.34
N ASP A 5 -90.78 53.32 -16.23
CA ASP A 5 -90.77 52.05 -16.95
C ASP A 5 -89.54 51.89 -17.87
N TRP A 6 -89.14 52.97 -18.56
CA TRP A 6 -87.94 52.98 -19.40
C TRP A 6 -86.64 52.83 -18.60
N ARG A 7 -86.59 53.40 -17.39
CA ARG A 7 -85.40 53.27 -16.52
C ARG A 7 -85.26 51.85 -15.97
N LEU A 8 -86.39 51.20 -15.68
CA LEU A 8 -86.42 49.80 -15.24
C LEU A 8 -86.00 48.83 -16.35
N THR A 9 -86.43 49.06 -17.60
CA THR A 9 -85.96 48.24 -18.73
C THR A 9 -84.48 48.44 -19.01
N CYS A 10 -83.96 49.68 -18.96
CA CYS A 10 -82.52 49.94 -19.08
C CYS A 10 -81.70 49.27 -17.97
N LEU A 11 -82.18 49.34 -16.71
CA LEU A 11 -81.50 48.71 -15.57
C LEU A 11 -81.49 47.17 -15.69
N ALA A 12 -82.60 46.57 -16.11
CA ALA A 12 -82.68 45.13 -16.34
C ALA A 12 -81.71 44.67 -17.43
N LEU A 13 -81.57 45.46 -18.51
CA LEU A 13 -80.62 45.20 -19.60
C LEU A 13 -79.16 45.28 -19.12
N LEU A 14 -78.82 46.32 -18.36
CA LEU A 14 -77.48 46.48 -17.77
C LEU A 14 -77.15 45.35 -16.80
N LEU A 15 -78.09 44.92 -15.97
CA LEU A 15 -77.92 43.77 -15.07
C LEU A 15 -77.73 42.47 -15.85
N GLY A 16 -78.49 42.25 -16.92
CA GLY A 16 -78.33 41.09 -17.79
C GLY A 16 -76.93 41.02 -18.42
N PHE A 17 -76.43 42.14 -18.94
CA PHE A 17 -75.07 42.22 -19.48
C PHE A 17 -73.99 42.03 -18.42
N ALA A 18 -74.17 42.61 -17.23
CA ALA A 18 -73.21 42.46 -16.14
C ALA A 18 -73.11 41.00 -15.65
N LEU A 19 -74.24 40.31 -15.51
CA LEU A 19 -74.29 38.91 -15.11
C LEU A 19 -73.75 37.97 -16.21
N GLY A 20 -74.11 38.22 -17.48
CA GLY A 20 -73.58 37.48 -18.62
C GLY A 20 -72.06 37.65 -18.78
N GLY A 21 -71.55 38.88 -18.64
CA GLY A 21 -70.12 39.17 -18.68
C GLY A 21 -69.35 38.51 -17.52
N ARG A 22 -69.92 38.50 -16.31
CA ARG A 22 -69.33 37.81 -15.15
C ARG A 22 -69.31 36.29 -15.34
N GLY A 23 -70.39 35.71 -15.87
CA GLY A 23 -70.46 34.28 -16.16
C GLY A 23 -69.45 33.84 -17.22
N ALA A 24 -69.36 34.59 -18.33
CA ALA A 24 -68.39 34.34 -19.39
C ALA A 24 -66.94 34.47 -18.88
N TRP A 25 -66.66 35.47 -18.05
CA TRP A 25 -65.34 35.68 -17.47
C TRP A 25 -64.94 34.58 -16.49
N LEU A 26 -65.85 34.13 -15.63
CA LEU A 26 -65.59 33.00 -14.72
C LEU A 26 -65.35 31.69 -15.47
N TRP A 27 -66.12 31.43 -16.52
CA TRP A 27 -65.92 30.25 -17.36
C TRP A 27 -64.56 30.29 -18.05
N GLN A 28 -64.21 31.42 -18.65
CA GLN A 28 -62.92 31.62 -19.31
C GLN A 28 -61.76 31.51 -18.31
N ALA A 29 -61.84 32.16 -17.15
CA ALA A 29 -60.80 32.07 -16.11
C ALA A 29 -60.58 30.63 -15.65
N ASN A 30 -61.66 29.86 -15.44
CA ASN A 30 -61.58 28.46 -15.01
C ASN A 30 -60.97 27.53 -16.08
N THR A 31 -61.20 27.78 -17.37
CA THR A 31 -60.58 26.97 -18.43
C THR A 31 -59.09 27.28 -18.59
N TYR A 32 -58.70 28.55 -18.50
CA TYR A 32 -57.28 28.95 -18.51
C TYR A 32 -56.51 28.42 -17.30
N ASP A 33 -57.10 28.50 -16.11
CA ASP A 33 -56.45 28.00 -14.88
C ASP A 33 -56.18 26.50 -14.95
N LYS A 34 -57.13 25.71 -15.48
CA LYS A 34 -56.93 24.28 -15.72
C LYS A 34 -55.77 24.00 -16.67
N GLN A 35 -55.67 24.72 -17.79
CA GLN A 35 -54.58 24.54 -18.73
C GLN A 35 -53.22 24.88 -18.11
N LEU A 36 -53.16 25.97 -17.31
CA LEU A 36 -51.95 26.36 -16.58
C LEU A 36 -51.56 25.30 -15.54
N ALA A 37 -52.53 24.78 -14.79
CA ALA A 37 -52.30 23.73 -13.80
C ALA A 37 -51.79 22.43 -14.45
N GLU A 38 -52.38 22.02 -15.57
CA GLU A 38 -51.92 20.85 -16.34
C GLU A 38 -50.51 21.05 -16.88
N GLN A 39 -50.23 22.23 -17.44
CA GLN A 39 -48.91 22.55 -17.96
C GLN A 39 -47.86 22.58 -16.85
N ALA A 40 -48.17 23.20 -15.70
CA ALA A 40 -47.30 23.21 -14.53
C ALA A 40 -47.05 21.80 -13.99
N ALA A 41 -48.09 20.95 -13.92
CA ALA A 41 -47.95 19.56 -13.49
C ALA A 41 -47.09 18.74 -14.47
N ASN A 42 -47.25 18.95 -15.78
CA ASN A 42 -46.41 18.31 -16.80
C ASN A 42 -44.95 18.72 -16.68
N TYR A 43 -44.66 20.01 -16.52
CA TYR A 43 -43.29 20.49 -16.31
C TYR A 43 -42.68 19.97 -15.00
N GLY A 44 -43.45 19.98 -13.90
CA GLY A 44 -43.00 19.44 -12.61
C GLY A 44 -42.67 17.95 -12.70
N ARG A 45 -43.48 17.17 -13.42
CA ARG A 45 -43.19 15.75 -13.68
C ARG A 45 -41.92 15.55 -14.51
N GLN A 46 -41.74 16.32 -15.58
CA GLN A 46 -40.56 16.23 -16.44
C GLN A 46 -39.28 16.61 -15.68
N LEU A 47 -39.31 17.67 -14.88
CA LEU A 47 -38.17 18.10 -14.08
C LEU A 47 -37.81 17.03 -13.05
N SER A 48 -38.81 16.51 -12.33
CA SER A 48 -38.61 15.43 -11.37
C SER A 48 -38.10 14.13 -12.03
N ALA A 49 -38.47 13.86 -13.28
CA ALA A 49 -37.96 12.72 -14.03
C ALA A 49 -36.47 12.92 -14.35
N LYS A 50 -36.10 14.08 -14.90
CA LYS A 50 -34.70 14.44 -15.18
C LYS A 50 -33.83 14.42 -13.93
N ASP A 51 -34.32 14.94 -12.81
CA ASP A 51 -33.58 14.95 -11.55
C ASP A 51 -33.30 13.53 -11.04
N ARG A 52 -34.27 12.61 -11.20
CA ARG A 52 -34.07 11.19 -10.86
C ARG A 52 -33.09 10.51 -11.79
N ASP A 53 -33.14 10.79 -13.08
CA ASP A 53 -32.24 10.17 -14.05
C ASP A 53 -30.81 10.66 -13.84
N HIS A 54 -30.61 11.97 -13.64
CA HIS A 54 -29.30 12.53 -13.26
C HIS A 54 -28.80 12.01 -11.91
N GLY A 55 -29.68 11.81 -10.93
CA GLY A 55 -29.35 11.18 -9.66
C GLY A 55 -28.80 9.76 -9.87
N ARG A 56 -29.51 8.94 -10.65
CA ARG A 56 -29.11 7.57 -10.98
C ARG A 56 -27.80 7.51 -11.75
N GLU A 57 -27.59 8.38 -12.74
CA GLU A 57 -26.34 8.45 -13.49
C GLU A 57 -25.15 8.74 -12.56
N ARG A 58 -25.31 9.67 -11.62
CA ARG A 58 -24.28 9.99 -10.62
C ARG A 58 -24.04 8.84 -9.66
N GLU A 59 -25.10 8.19 -9.19
CA GLU A 59 -24.99 7.02 -8.31
C GLU A 59 -24.26 5.86 -9.02
N GLN A 60 -24.58 5.59 -10.29
CA GLN A 60 -23.92 4.56 -11.08
C GLN A 60 -22.45 4.91 -11.35
N ALA A 61 -22.15 6.16 -11.70
CA ALA A 61 -20.77 6.60 -11.90
C ALA A 61 -19.95 6.53 -10.60
N ALA A 62 -20.55 6.90 -9.46
CA ALA A 62 -19.92 6.80 -8.15
C ALA A 62 -19.70 5.33 -7.75
N ALA A 63 -20.68 4.45 -7.97
CA ALA A 63 -20.54 3.02 -7.70
C ALA A 63 -19.41 2.40 -8.52
N ALA A 64 -19.35 2.69 -9.83
CA ALA A 64 -18.28 2.20 -10.69
C ALA A 64 -16.89 2.70 -10.25
N ALA A 65 -16.79 3.96 -9.82
CA ALA A 65 -15.54 4.50 -9.29
C ALA A 65 -15.12 3.85 -7.95
N LEU A 66 -16.09 3.55 -7.08
CA LEU A 66 -15.86 2.85 -5.82
C LEU A 66 -15.40 1.40 -6.06
N ASP A 67 -15.99 0.70 -7.02
CA ASP A 67 -15.59 -0.65 -7.39
C ASP A 67 -14.14 -0.68 -7.89
N GLN A 68 -13.77 0.26 -8.79
CA GLN A 68 -12.38 0.39 -9.25
C GLN A 68 -11.41 0.68 -8.09
N LEU A 69 -11.80 1.55 -7.17
CA LEU A 69 -10.98 1.85 -6.00
C LEU A 69 -10.83 0.63 -5.09
N ALA A 70 -11.90 -0.17 -4.92
CA ALA A 70 -11.87 -1.39 -4.12
C ALA A 70 -10.94 -2.45 -4.73
N GLU A 71 -10.96 -2.62 -6.05
CA GLU A 71 -10.03 -3.50 -6.77
C GLU A 71 -8.58 -3.07 -6.56
N GLN A 72 -8.27 -1.78 -6.74
CA GLN A 72 -6.94 -1.24 -6.51
C GLN A 72 -6.47 -1.42 -5.06
N GLN A 73 -7.36 -1.17 -4.08
CA GLN A 73 -7.03 -1.39 -2.67
C GLN A 73 -6.78 -2.87 -2.37
N ASN A 74 -7.55 -3.78 -2.94
CA ASN A 74 -7.35 -5.21 -2.74
C ASN A 74 -6.03 -5.69 -3.35
N ALA A 75 -5.70 -5.24 -4.56
CA ALA A 75 -4.41 -5.51 -5.17
C ALA A 75 -3.25 -4.97 -4.31
N ARG A 76 -3.39 -3.76 -3.77
CA ARG A 76 -2.40 -3.17 -2.87
C ARG A 76 -2.25 -3.98 -1.57
N ARG A 77 -3.36 -4.41 -0.95
CA ARG A 77 -3.34 -5.23 0.26
C ARG A 77 -2.69 -6.60 0.02
N ASP A 78 -2.93 -7.22 -1.12
CA ASP A 78 -2.27 -8.49 -1.49
C ASP A 78 -0.75 -8.31 -1.60
N LEU A 79 -0.31 -7.27 -2.30
CA LEU A 79 1.10 -6.94 -2.42
C LEU A 79 1.73 -6.60 -1.06
N GLU A 80 1.06 -5.81 -0.23
CA GLU A 80 1.51 -5.49 1.13
C GLU A 80 1.60 -6.76 2.00
N GLY A 81 0.64 -7.66 1.91
CA GLY A 81 0.65 -8.95 2.62
C GLY A 81 1.84 -9.81 2.21
N ARG A 82 2.10 -9.94 0.90
CA ARG A 82 3.26 -10.68 0.38
C ARG A 82 4.58 -10.07 0.81
N LEU A 83 4.71 -8.74 0.75
CA LEU A 83 5.90 -8.02 1.24
C LEU A 83 6.09 -8.22 2.74
N GLN A 84 5.02 -8.22 3.52
CA GLN A 84 5.10 -8.43 4.97
C GLN A 84 5.54 -9.86 5.29
N GLU A 85 5.01 -10.87 4.60
CA GLU A 85 5.41 -12.27 4.78
C GLU A 85 6.88 -12.50 4.38
N GLN A 86 7.30 -11.95 3.23
CA GLN A 86 8.70 -12.00 2.80
C GLN A 86 9.62 -11.32 3.80
N ASN A 87 9.28 -10.12 4.25
CA ASN A 87 10.06 -9.41 5.27
C ASN A 87 10.12 -10.22 6.56
N GLN A 88 9.00 -10.77 7.03
CA GLN A 88 8.96 -11.54 8.27
C GLN A 88 9.85 -12.80 8.16
N THR A 89 9.80 -13.50 7.03
CA THR A 89 10.66 -14.66 6.76
C THR A 89 12.12 -14.25 6.73
N HIS A 90 12.47 -13.19 6.00
CA HIS A 90 13.82 -12.68 5.92
C HIS A 90 14.37 -12.25 7.31
N TRP A 91 13.56 -11.58 8.13
CA TRP A 91 13.92 -11.23 9.50
C TRP A 91 14.16 -12.45 10.39
N LYS A 92 13.32 -13.49 10.27
CA LYS A 92 13.49 -14.75 11.01
C LYS A 92 14.75 -15.49 10.59
N GLU A 93 15.03 -15.55 9.29
CA GLU A 93 16.24 -16.17 8.74
C GLU A 93 17.50 -15.43 9.22
N MET A 94 17.52 -14.10 9.13
CA MET A 94 18.63 -13.28 9.65
C MET A 94 18.84 -13.49 11.16
N ALA A 95 17.76 -13.53 11.95
CA ALA A 95 17.84 -13.75 13.39
C ALA A 95 18.37 -15.16 13.72
N ASN A 96 17.92 -16.19 13.00
CA ASN A 96 18.39 -17.56 13.18
C ASN A 96 19.86 -17.72 12.77
N ALA A 97 20.26 -17.11 11.65
CA ALA A 97 21.65 -17.09 11.21
C ALA A 97 22.56 -16.44 12.26
N LYS A 98 22.14 -15.28 12.78
CA LYS A 98 22.86 -14.59 13.86
C LYS A 98 22.99 -15.44 15.12
N LYS A 99 21.89 -16.06 15.57
CA LYS A 99 21.91 -16.96 16.73
C LYS A 99 22.83 -18.17 16.53
N THR A 100 22.89 -18.69 15.31
CA THR A 100 23.77 -19.82 14.96
C THR A 100 25.24 -19.40 14.99
N GLN A 101 25.53 -18.21 14.45
CA GLN A 101 26.87 -17.63 14.50
C GLN A 101 27.32 -17.39 15.94
N ASP A 102 26.46 -16.80 16.78
CA ASP A 102 26.76 -16.57 18.21
C ASP A 102 27.04 -17.89 18.92
N ARG A 103 26.23 -18.93 18.68
CA ARG A 103 26.46 -20.27 19.22
C ARG A 103 27.81 -20.86 18.78
N LEU A 104 28.19 -20.72 17.51
CA LEU A 104 29.48 -21.21 17.02
C LEU A 104 30.66 -20.45 17.64
N ARG A 105 30.51 -19.14 17.90
CA ARG A 105 31.51 -18.34 18.62
C ARG A 105 31.67 -18.81 20.06
N ASP A 106 30.57 -19.14 20.73
CA ASP A 106 30.60 -19.69 22.08
C ASP A 106 31.26 -21.08 22.11
N GLN A 107 30.95 -21.95 21.14
CA GLN A 107 31.58 -23.27 21.04
C GLN A 107 33.08 -23.20 20.72
N LEU A 108 33.50 -22.20 19.93
CA LEU A 108 34.91 -21.90 19.71
C LEU A 108 35.57 -21.41 21.01
N ALA A 109 34.85 -20.68 21.88
CA ALA A 109 35.33 -20.27 23.20
C ALA A 109 35.59 -21.45 24.12
N THR A 110 34.67 -22.41 24.13
CA THR A 110 34.71 -23.57 25.02
C THR A 110 35.56 -24.72 24.45
N ALA A 111 36.29 -24.49 23.35
CA ALA A 111 37.12 -25.47 22.64
C ALA A 111 36.38 -26.72 22.12
N ASP A 112 35.04 -26.66 22.02
CA ASP A 112 34.18 -27.73 21.51
C ASP A 112 34.31 -27.85 19.98
N VAL A 113 34.58 -26.73 19.31
CA VAL A 113 34.89 -26.66 17.87
C VAL A 113 36.27 -26.02 17.70
N ARG A 114 37.13 -26.63 16.86
CA ARG A 114 38.49 -26.14 16.57
C ARG A 114 38.59 -25.63 15.14
N LEU A 115 39.25 -24.48 14.97
CA LEU A 115 39.52 -23.91 13.65
C LEU A 115 40.81 -24.52 13.10
N SER A 116 40.73 -25.21 11.95
CA SER A 116 41.91 -25.72 11.25
C SER A 116 42.26 -24.82 10.08
N VAL A 117 43.53 -24.43 9.97
CA VAL A 117 44.05 -23.60 8.88
C VAL A 117 44.96 -24.46 8.01
N LEU A 118 44.83 -24.31 6.69
CA LEU A 118 45.74 -24.91 5.71
C LEU A 118 47.05 -24.13 5.71
N ILE A 119 48.15 -24.82 6.02
CA ILE A 119 49.51 -24.30 6.05
C ILE A 119 50.28 -24.87 4.86
N ASP A 120 51.02 -23.99 4.19
CA ASP A 120 51.97 -24.38 3.15
C ASP A 120 53.12 -25.18 3.76
N ALA A 121 53.35 -26.38 3.22
CA ALA A 121 54.36 -27.30 3.75
C ALA A 121 55.79 -26.73 3.65
N GLY A 122 56.03 -25.79 2.72
CA GLY A 122 57.31 -25.08 2.59
C GLY A 122 57.66 -24.17 3.77
N ALA A 123 56.66 -23.64 4.49
CA ALA A 123 56.88 -22.71 5.60
C ALA A 123 57.38 -23.42 6.88
N PHE A 124 56.98 -24.68 7.10
CA PHE A 124 57.47 -25.49 8.24
C PHE A 124 58.85 -26.10 7.97
N ALA A 125 59.18 -26.42 6.72
CA ALA A 125 60.48 -26.98 6.34
C ALA A 125 61.64 -25.97 6.53
N ALA A 126 61.36 -24.67 6.53
CA ALA A 126 62.37 -23.63 6.69
C ALA A 126 62.67 -23.25 8.16
N GLN A 127 61.85 -23.69 9.14
CA GLN A 127 61.94 -23.22 10.53
C GLN A 127 62.26 -24.31 11.56
N SER A 128 62.30 -25.59 11.21
CA SER A 128 62.65 -26.65 12.15
C SER A 128 63.99 -27.30 11.83
N CYS A 129 65.06 -26.69 12.36
CA CYS A 129 66.19 -27.49 12.81
C CYS A 129 65.72 -28.39 13.96
N ASP A 130 65.96 -29.69 13.79
CA ASP A 130 66.19 -30.73 14.81
C ASP A 130 65.16 -30.92 15.95
N GLY A 131 64.52 -32.09 15.97
CA GLY A 131 63.65 -32.50 17.08
C GLY A 131 62.55 -33.46 16.64
N GLY A 132 62.84 -34.76 16.62
CA GLY A 132 61.89 -35.80 16.28
C GLY A 132 60.67 -35.85 17.20
N GLY A 133 59.48 -35.91 16.61
CA GLY A 133 58.21 -36.11 17.30
C GLY A 133 57.17 -36.61 16.31
N ARG A 134 57.01 -37.94 16.26
CA ARG A 134 56.11 -38.68 15.39
C ARG A 134 54.67 -38.60 15.93
N GLU A 135 53.73 -38.10 15.14
CA GLU A 135 52.30 -38.35 15.36
C GLU A 135 51.63 -38.93 14.09
N THR A 136 50.63 -39.75 14.34
CA THR A 136 50.23 -40.92 13.56
C THR A 136 49.40 -40.60 12.32
N ALA A 137 49.76 -41.24 11.20
CA ALA A 137 49.03 -41.24 9.95
C ALA A 137 47.67 -41.96 10.08
N GLY A 138 46.58 -41.21 10.00
CA GLY A 138 45.25 -41.73 9.68
C GLY A 138 45.11 -41.83 8.16
N THR A 139 44.94 -43.05 7.66
CA THR A 139 44.75 -43.37 6.23
C THR A 139 43.44 -42.78 5.70
N GLY A 140 43.54 -41.78 4.82
CA GLY A 140 42.42 -41.27 4.03
C GLY A 140 42.87 -40.27 2.97
N SER A 141 42.99 -40.73 1.73
CA SER A 141 43.13 -39.96 0.49
C SER A 141 44.27 -38.92 0.42
N LEU A 142 45.37 -39.32 -0.23
CA LEU A 142 46.54 -38.49 -0.54
C LEU A 142 46.19 -37.41 -1.58
N VAL A 143 45.94 -36.18 -1.13
CA VAL A 143 46.29 -34.98 -1.91
C VAL A 143 47.64 -34.50 -1.38
N HIS A 144 48.66 -34.45 -2.23
CA HIS A 144 49.98 -33.87 -1.91
C HIS A 144 49.91 -32.32 -1.88
N GLY A 145 49.12 -31.75 -0.97
CA GLY A 145 48.99 -30.30 -0.86
C GLY A 145 48.23 -29.87 0.37
N ALA A 146 48.92 -29.10 1.22
CA ALA A 146 48.47 -28.42 2.44
C ALA A 146 48.35 -29.27 3.71
N VAL A 147 49.34 -29.12 4.60
CA VAL A 147 49.30 -29.55 6.00
C VAL A 147 48.28 -28.69 6.73
N ARG A 148 47.39 -29.24 7.55
CA ARG A 148 46.50 -28.42 8.40
C ARG A 148 47.04 -28.34 9.81
N ALA A 149 47.04 -27.14 10.40
CA ALA A 149 47.28 -26.98 11.83
C ALA A 149 46.05 -26.39 12.51
N ASP A 150 45.78 -26.88 13.72
CA ASP A 150 44.73 -26.36 14.58
C ASP A 150 45.19 -25.04 15.21
N LEU A 151 44.31 -24.04 15.19
CA LEU A 151 44.56 -22.75 15.81
C LEU A 151 44.13 -22.79 17.28
N ASP A 152 44.94 -22.21 18.16
CA ASP A 152 44.60 -22.04 19.58
C ASP A 152 43.26 -21.28 19.73
N PRO A 153 42.31 -21.76 20.56
CA PRO A 153 40.99 -21.15 20.71
C PRO A 153 41.01 -19.64 20.98
N ALA A 154 41.92 -19.16 21.84
CA ALA A 154 42.03 -17.74 22.15
C ALA A 154 42.55 -16.91 20.96
N HIS A 155 43.46 -17.47 20.15
CA HIS A 155 43.90 -16.85 18.90
C HIS A 155 42.80 -16.86 17.84
N ALA A 156 42.08 -17.96 17.69
CA ALA A 156 40.98 -18.08 16.74
C ALA A 156 39.87 -17.05 17.02
N GLN A 157 39.50 -16.87 18.28
CA GLN A 157 38.53 -15.86 18.69
C GLN A 157 38.98 -14.43 18.39
N ARG A 158 40.25 -14.11 18.66
CA ARG A 158 40.81 -12.78 18.35
C ARG A 158 40.75 -12.47 16.86
N ILE A 159 41.12 -13.43 16.01
CA ILE A 159 41.08 -13.25 14.56
C ILE A 159 39.64 -12.98 14.09
N ILE A 160 38.68 -13.81 14.50
CA ILE A 160 37.26 -13.64 14.12
C ILE A 160 36.71 -12.30 14.62
N GLY A 161 37.02 -11.90 15.86
CA GLY A 161 36.60 -10.63 16.41
C GLY A 161 37.12 -9.42 15.62
N ILE A 162 38.40 -9.44 15.23
CA ILE A 162 39.00 -8.37 14.41
C ILE A 162 38.34 -8.32 13.03
N THR A 163 38.10 -9.46 12.39
CA THR A 163 37.46 -9.50 11.06
C THR A 163 36.01 -9.02 11.11
N ASP A 164 35.27 -9.38 12.16
CA ASP A 164 33.86 -9.02 12.35
C ASP A 164 33.68 -7.52 12.66
N GLU A 165 34.59 -6.92 13.44
CA GLU A 165 34.61 -5.47 13.64
C GLU A 165 35.06 -4.72 12.38
N GLY A 166 36.07 -5.26 11.68
CA GLY A 166 36.55 -4.70 10.42
C GLY A 166 35.47 -4.65 9.34
N ASP A 167 34.70 -5.74 9.17
CA ASP A 167 33.60 -5.81 8.22
C ASP A 167 32.49 -4.78 8.55
N ARG A 168 32.12 -4.68 9.84
CA ARG A 168 31.19 -3.65 10.32
C ARG A 168 31.68 -2.22 10.03
N GLY A 169 32.96 -1.96 10.23
CA GLY A 169 33.58 -0.67 9.92
C GLY A 169 33.53 -0.34 8.43
N LEU A 170 33.82 -1.32 7.56
CA LEU A 170 33.75 -1.14 6.10
C LEU A 170 32.31 -0.87 5.62
N ILE A 171 31.33 -1.60 6.17
CA ILE A 171 29.90 -1.37 5.88
C ILE A 171 29.50 0.06 6.28
N ALA A 172 29.89 0.50 7.48
CA ALA A 172 29.60 1.86 7.96
C ALA A 172 30.24 2.93 7.08
N LEU A 173 31.50 2.74 6.67
CA LEU A 173 32.19 3.64 5.76
C LEU A 173 31.47 3.72 4.41
N GLN A 174 31.07 2.58 3.86
CA GLN A 174 30.35 2.52 2.58
C GLN A 174 29.00 3.25 2.66
N ALA A 175 28.29 3.14 3.79
CA ALA A 175 27.07 3.91 4.04
C ALA A 175 27.33 5.43 4.08
N CYS A 176 28.38 5.87 4.77
CA CYS A 176 28.78 7.29 4.78
C CYS A 176 29.13 7.79 3.36
N GLN A 177 29.87 7.00 2.58
CA GLN A 177 30.21 7.35 1.21
C GLN A 177 28.98 7.44 0.31
N ALA A 178 28.01 6.54 0.46
CA ALA A 178 26.76 6.57 -0.28
C ALA A 178 25.95 7.84 0.04
N TYR A 179 25.88 8.23 1.31
CA TYR A 179 25.22 9.45 1.75
C TYR A 179 25.84 10.71 1.13
N VAL A 180 27.18 10.83 1.15
CA VAL A 180 27.87 11.99 0.53
C VAL A 180 27.65 12.04 -0.98
N ARG A 181 27.63 10.89 -1.68
CA ARG A 181 27.33 10.85 -3.12
C ARG A 181 25.89 11.28 -3.44
N LEU A 182 24.92 10.95 -2.57
CA LEU A 182 23.53 11.39 -2.73
C LEU A 182 23.38 12.91 -2.57
N LEU A 183 24.15 13.53 -1.67
CA LEU A 183 24.14 14.98 -1.48
C LEU A 183 24.83 15.76 -2.62
N ASN A 184 25.81 15.14 -3.28
CA ASN A 184 26.54 15.73 -4.41
C ASN A 184 25.84 15.51 -5.77
N ARG A 185 24.62 14.98 -5.78
CA ARG A 185 23.81 14.75 -6.98
C ARG A 185 22.66 15.74 -7.04
#